data_AF-A0A1V5APS0-F1
#
_entry.id   AF-A0A1V5APS0-F1
#
_cell.length_a   1.000
_cell.length_b   1.000
_cell.length_c   1.000
_cell.angle_alpha   90.00
_cell.angle_beta   90.00
_cell.angle_gamma   90.00
#
_symmetry.space_group_name_H-M   'P 1'
#
loop_
_entity.id
_entity.type
_entity.pdbx_description
1 polymer ?
#
loop_
_entity_poly.entity_id
_entity_poly.type
_entity_poly.pdbx_seq_one_letter_code
_entity_poly.pdbx_strand_id
1 'polypeptide(L)'
;MSGNVTLGSGNKTLNVFIHSIELDAKAENETGRTVTIYVAAKNTGTEPVMFVWFSKLTDVNGNSYGGISVSHKGSGARTALIQPGITEAARDYIDQLTNQDLGVLSKGAVLDVYFFEKDGNTGMLSAEPVYHVAWTVDPGAILG
;
A
#
# COMPACT_ATOMS: atom_id res chain seq x y z
N MET A 1 5.27 4.20 13.48
CA MET A 1 5.22 3.21 12.37
C MET A 1 4.58 1.92 12.85
N SER A 2 3.41 1.63 12.27
CA SER A 2 2.53 0.52 12.58
C SER A 2 3.18 -0.85 12.29
N GLY A 3 2.86 -1.83 13.13
CA GLY A 3 3.57 -3.10 13.23
C GLY A 3 3.57 -3.97 11.96
N ASN A 4 4.53 -4.89 11.93
CA ASN A 4 4.61 -5.97 10.96
C ASN A 4 3.40 -6.92 11.12
N VAL A 5 2.76 -7.29 10.01
CA VAL A 5 1.63 -8.21 9.99
C VAL A 5 1.99 -9.45 9.19
N THR A 6 1.78 -10.63 9.78
CA THR A 6 1.94 -11.90 9.07
C THR A 6 0.66 -12.25 8.33
N LEU A 7 0.78 -12.52 7.03
CA LEU A 7 -0.30 -12.93 6.14
C LEU A 7 -0.01 -14.34 5.58
N GLY A 8 -1.07 -15.09 5.29
CA GLY A 8 -0.97 -16.44 4.74
C GLY A 8 -0.62 -17.50 5.77
N SER A 9 -0.37 -18.72 5.28
CA SER A 9 0.03 -19.86 6.10
C SER A 9 0.80 -20.90 5.28
N GLY A 10 1.59 -21.74 5.97
CA GLY A 10 2.37 -22.80 5.33
C GLY A 10 3.40 -22.24 4.34
N ASN A 11 3.43 -22.80 3.12
CA ASN A 11 4.45 -22.49 2.12
C ASN A 11 4.37 -21.06 1.58
N LYS A 12 3.22 -20.37 1.70
CA LYS A 12 3.01 -19.00 1.24
C LYS A 12 2.68 -18.09 2.44
N THR A 13 3.71 -17.75 3.21
CA THR A 13 3.60 -16.89 4.40
C THR A 13 4.42 -15.62 4.21
N LEU A 14 3.85 -14.45 4.51
CA LEU A 14 4.47 -13.14 4.29
C LEU A 14 4.42 -12.29 5.54
N ASN A 15 5.49 -11.54 5.79
CA ASN A 15 5.50 -10.47 6.75
C ASN A 15 5.43 -9.14 6.01
N VAL A 16 4.35 -8.38 6.20
CA VAL A 16 4.11 -7.12 5.50
C VAL A 16 4.16 -5.93 6.45
N PHE A 17 4.67 -4.81 5.96
CA PHE A 17 4.80 -3.58 6.74
C PHE A 17 4.85 -2.35 5.83
N ILE A 18 4.49 -1.19 6.38
CA ILE A 18 4.71 0.09 5.73
C ILE A 18 6.21 0.35 5.70
N HIS A 19 6.77 0.48 4.50
CA HIS A 19 8.20 0.79 4.30
C HIS A 19 8.45 2.30 4.38
N SER A 20 7.69 3.09 3.61
CA SER A 20 7.69 4.55 3.67
C SER A 20 6.36 5.11 3.18
N ILE A 21 6.05 6.32 3.64
CA ILE A 21 5.02 7.18 3.08
C ILE A 21 5.71 8.51 2.77
N GLU A 22 5.54 8.99 1.55
CA GLU A 22 6.23 10.17 1.04
C GLU A 22 5.22 11.11 0.41
N LEU A 23 5.34 12.40 0.67
CA LEU A 23 4.55 13.43 0.02
C LEU A 23 5.41 14.13 -1.03
N ASP A 24 4.89 14.28 -2.25
CA ASP A 24 5.62 14.98 -3.30
C ASP A 24 5.98 16.42 -2.89
N ALA A 25 7.19 16.86 -3.24
CA ALA A 25 7.62 18.22 -2.97
C ALA A 25 6.97 19.19 -3.96
N LYS A 26 5.87 19.82 -3.54
CA LYS A 26 5.26 20.96 -4.24
C LYS A 26 5.07 22.13 -3.28
N ALA A 27 5.05 23.34 -3.80
CA ALA A 27 4.77 24.54 -3.01
C ALA A 27 3.38 24.46 -2.37
N GLU A 28 3.20 25.09 -1.20
CA GLU A 28 1.92 25.05 -0.46
C GLU A 28 0.74 25.59 -1.28
N ASN A 29 0.97 26.45 -2.26
CA ASN A 29 -0.07 27.01 -3.13
C ASN A 29 -0.34 26.16 -4.38
N GLU A 30 0.40 25.07 -4.61
CA GLU A 30 0.18 24.16 -5.73
C GLU A 30 -0.85 23.08 -5.38
N THR A 31 -1.77 22.84 -6.31
CA THR A 31 -2.81 21.80 -6.16
C THR A 31 -2.34 20.48 -6.75
N GLY A 32 -3.02 19.40 -6.33
CA GLY A 32 -2.82 18.06 -6.86
C GLY A 32 -1.54 17.43 -6.33
N ARG A 33 -1.40 17.38 -5.02
CA ARG A 33 -0.31 16.69 -4.31
C ARG A 33 -0.45 15.18 -4.43
N THR A 34 0.67 14.49 -4.30
CA THR A 34 0.75 13.03 -4.42
C THR A 34 1.32 12.46 -3.15
N VAL A 35 0.57 11.57 -2.51
CA VAL A 35 1.09 10.72 -1.43
C VAL A 35 1.51 9.39 -2.06
N THR A 36 2.80 9.09 -1.98
CA THR A 36 3.41 7.83 -2.40
C THR A 36 3.53 6.90 -1.21
N ILE A 37 3.14 5.64 -1.39
CA ILE A 37 3.10 4.64 -0.34
C ILE A 37 3.93 3.44 -0.79
N TYR A 38 4.94 3.10 0.00
CA TYR A 38 5.72 1.89 -0.19
C TYR A 38 5.31 0.88 0.88
N VAL A 39 4.79 -0.25 0.44
CA VAL A 39 4.55 -1.41 1.30
C VAL A 39 5.63 -2.43 0.98
N ALA A 40 6.20 -3.05 2.01
CA ALA A 40 7.16 -4.13 1.85
C ALA A 40 6.52 -5.46 2.26
N ALA A 41 6.87 -6.51 1.53
CA ALA A 41 6.48 -7.89 1.83
C ALA A 41 7.74 -8.76 1.89
N LYS A 42 7.99 -9.36 3.04
CA LYS A 42 9.04 -10.38 3.24
C LYS A 42 8.42 -11.75 3.14
N ASN A 43 8.87 -12.56 2.19
CA ASN A 43 8.46 -13.96 2.11
C ASN A 43 9.14 -14.75 3.24
N THR A 44 8.34 -15.29 4.13
CA THR A 44 8.77 -16.13 5.26
C THR A 44 8.34 -17.59 5.10
N GLY A 45 7.63 -17.90 4.02
CA GLY A 45 7.32 -19.25 3.59
C GLY A 45 8.46 -19.90 2.79
N THR A 46 8.12 -20.93 2.05
CA THR A 46 9.05 -21.79 1.30
C THR A 46 8.80 -21.77 -0.21
N GLU A 47 7.68 -21.21 -0.66
CA GLU A 47 7.36 -21.04 -2.08
C GLU A 47 7.48 -19.56 -2.49
N PRO A 48 7.95 -19.27 -3.72
CA PRO A 48 7.94 -17.91 -4.26
C PRO A 48 6.50 -17.38 -4.40
N VAL A 49 6.32 -16.09 -4.15
CA VAL A 49 5.02 -15.41 -4.28
C VAL A 49 5.17 -14.08 -5.00
N MET A 50 4.13 -13.64 -5.69
CA MET A 50 4.11 -12.35 -6.36
C MET A 50 2.73 -11.72 -6.14
N PHE A 51 2.71 -10.40 -5.92
CA PHE A 51 1.46 -9.68 -5.66
C PHE A 51 1.29 -8.47 -6.56
N VAL A 52 0.03 -8.14 -6.75
CA VAL A 52 -0.40 -6.77 -7.00
C VAL A 52 -1.17 -6.32 -5.77
N TRP A 53 -0.90 -5.13 -5.26
CA TRP A 53 -1.70 -4.57 -4.18
C TRP A 53 -2.22 -3.17 -4.47
N PHE A 54 -3.31 -2.85 -3.79
CA PHE A 54 -4.01 -1.58 -3.89
C PHE A 54 -4.15 -0.98 -2.50
N SER A 55 -3.84 0.30 -2.39
CA SER A 55 -3.84 1.05 -1.16
C SER A 55 -5.01 2.00 -1.12
N LYS A 56 -5.75 2.00 -0.02
CA LYS A 56 -6.83 2.95 0.26
C LYS A 56 -6.51 3.65 1.58
N LEU A 57 -6.36 4.96 1.52
CA LEU A 57 -6.11 5.80 2.69
C LEU A 57 -7.45 6.42 3.11
N THR A 58 -7.89 6.17 4.32
CA THR A 58 -9.14 6.69 4.86
C THR A 58 -8.85 7.70 5.96
N ASP A 59 -9.37 8.92 5.84
CA ASP A 59 -9.17 9.98 6.83
C ASP A 59 -10.01 9.76 8.10
N VAL A 60 -9.80 10.62 9.11
CA VAL A 60 -10.54 10.60 10.38
C VAL A 60 -12.06 10.82 10.23
N ASN A 61 -12.52 11.37 9.10
CA ASN A 61 -13.93 11.61 8.82
C ASN A 61 -14.55 10.46 8.02
N GLY A 62 -13.77 9.45 7.62
CA GLY A 62 -14.21 8.33 6.80
C GLY A 62 -14.14 8.57 5.29
N ASN A 63 -13.58 9.70 4.83
CA ASN A 63 -13.37 9.91 3.40
C ASN A 63 -12.23 9.01 2.92
N SER A 64 -12.46 8.30 1.83
CA SER A 64 -11.49 7.34 1.28
C SER A 64 -10.81 7.91 0.05
N TYR A 65 -9.49 7.77 0.04
CA TYR A 65 -8.58 8.17 -1.02
C TYR A 65 -7.90 6.90 -1.56
N GLY A 66 -7.98 6.66 -2.87
CA GLY A 66 -7.45 5.42 -3.44
C GLY A 66 -8.37 4.21 -3.27
N GLY A 67 -7.76 3.03 -3.30
CA GLY A 67 -8.44 1.73 -3.39
C GLY A 67 -8.38 1.12 -4.79
N ILE A 68 -8.98 -0.05 -4.93
CA ILE A 68 -9.04 -0.78 -6.22
C ILE A 68 -9.67 0.14 -7.27
N SER A 69 -9.11 0.14 -8.48
CA SER A 69 -9.49 1.02 -9.60
C SER A 69 -9.18 2.52 -9.42
N VAL A 70 -8.70 2.95 -8.25
CA VAL A 70 -8.41 4.37 -7.95
C VAL A 70 -6.91 4.57 -7.70
N SER A 71 -6.30 3.79 -6.80
CA SER A 71 -4.87 3.90 -6.49
C SER A 71 -4.01 3.49 -7.69
N HIS A 72 -2.90 4.20 -7.91
CA HIS A 72 -2.05 4.04 -9.10
C HIS A 72 -2.85 3.99 -10.42
N LYS A 73 -3.89 4.82 -10.54
CA LYS A 73 -4.79 4.85 -11.71
C LYS A 73 -5.39 3.46 -12.03
N GLY A 74 -5.67 2.68 -10.99
CA GLY A 74 -6.26 1.35 -11.06
C GLY A 74 -5.30 0.21 -11.43
N SER A 75 -4.00 0.47 -11.59
CA SER A 75 -3.03 -0.58 -11.93
C SER A 75 -2.47 -1.34 -10.73
N GLY A 76 -2.59 -0.76 -9.53
CA GLY A 76 -1.98 -1.25 -8.30
C GLY A 76 -0.45 -1.21 -8.33
N ALA A 77 0.16 -1.45 -7.17
CA ALA A 77 1.59 -1.65 -7.05
C ALA A 77 1.93 -3.13 -7.27
N ARG A 78 3.00 -3.42 -8.00
CA ARG A 78 3.38 -4.79 -8.35
C ARG A 78 4.74 -5.13 -7.78
N THR A 79 4.85 -6.28 -7.13
CA THR A 79 6.14 -6.82 -6.68
C THR A 79 6.82 -7.57 -7.82
N ALA A 80 8.14 -7.71 -7.75
CA ALA A 80 8.80 -8.84 -8.39
C ALA A 80 8.36 -10.18 -7.76
N LEU A 81 8.83 -11.30 -8.32
CA LEU A 81 8.68 -12.61 -7.69
C LEU A 81 9.52 -12.66 -6.41
N ILE A 82 8.87 -12.72 -5.25
CA ILE A 82 9.49 -12.70 -3.93
C ILE A 82 9.92 -14.11 -3.54
N GLN A 83 11.21 -14.41 -3.69
CA GLN A 83 11.79 -15.69 -3.26
C GLN A 83 11.76 -15.84 -1.73
N PRO A 84 11.77 -17.08 -1.19
CA PRO A 84 11.87 -17.32 0.25
C PRO A 84 13.00 -16.53 0.90
N GLY A 85 12.70 -15.85 2.02
CA GLY A 85 13.65 -15.02 2.76
C GLY A 85 13.89 -13.61 2.19
N ILE A 86 13.42 -13.33 0.96
CA ILE A 86 13.58 -12.03 0.30
C ILE A 86 12.46 -11.07 0.72
N THR A 87 12.81 -9.79 0.78
CA THR A 87 11.87 -8.69 0.99
C THR A 87 11.78 -7.87 -0.28
N GLU A 88 10.56 -7.54 -0.70
CA GLU A 88 10.33 -6.65 -1.82
C GLU A 88 9.37 -5.54 -1.42
N ALA A 89 9.70 -4.31 -1.82
CA ALA A 89 8.82 -3.16 -1.64
C ALA A 89 8.27 -2.70 -2.98
N ALA A 90 6.97 -2.47 -3.05
CA ALA A 90 6.34 -1.91 -4.24
C ALA A 90 5.60 -0.60 -3.95
N ARG A 91 5.59 0.26 -4.96
CA ARG A 91 5.08 1.62 -4.87
C ARG A 91 3.63 1.71 -5.33
N ASP A 92 2.76 2.15 -4.44
CA ASP A 92 1.45 2.69 -4.77
C ASP A 92 1.47 4.22 -4.59
N TYR A 93 0.46 4.91 -5.13
CA TYR A 93 0.28 6.34 -4.87
C TYR A 93 -1.18 6.76 -5.01
N ILE A 94 -1.49 7.84 -4.31
CA ILE A 94 -2.74 8.59 -4.39
C ILE A 94 -2.35 10.00 -4.84
N ASP A 95 -2.86 10.42 -6.01
CA ASP A 95 -2.58 11.74 -6.58
C ASP A 95 -3.81 12.66 -6.47
N GLN A 96 -3.65 13.89 -6.97
CA GLN A 96 -4.71 14.91 -7.02
C GLN A 96 -5.25 15.34 -5.65
N LEU A 97 -4.49 15.15 -4.57
CA LEU A 97 -4.89 15.60 -3.23
C LEU A 97 -4.82 17.13 -3.13
N THR A 98 -5.85 17.72 -2.52
CA THR A 98 -5.88 19.14 -2.18
C THR A 98 -5.16 19.39 -0.86
N ASN A 99 -4.81 20.66 -0.58
CA ASN A 99 -4.30 21.03 0.74
C ASN A 99 -5.31 20.78 1.86
N GLN A 100 -6.61 20.85 1.54
CA GLN A 100 -7.64 20.50 2.50
C GLN A 100 -7.59 19.02 2.84
N ASP A 101 -7.45 18.15 1.84
CA ASP A 101 -7.30 16.70 2.06
C ASP A 101 -6.07 16.40 2.93
N LEU A 102 -4.92 16.99 2.60
CA LEU A 102 -3.70 16.84 3.40
C LEU A 102 -3.86 17.38 4.83
N GLY A 103 -4.56 18.49 4.99
CA GLY A 103 -4.88 19.06 6.29
C GLY A 103 -5.77 18.16 7.15
N VAL A 104 -6.60 17.31 6.55
CA VAL A 104 -7.40 16.31 7.29
C VAL A 104 -6.59 15.04 7.53
N LEU A 105 -5.90 14.51 6.50
CA LEU A 105 -5.04 13.32 6.59
C LEU A 105 -3.93 13.47 7.63
N SER A 106 -3.42 14.69 7.82
CA SER A 106 -2.42 14.98 8.84
C SER A 106 -2.89 14.79 10.28
N LYS A 107 -4.21 14.74 10.51
CA LYS A 107 -4.81 14.47 11.83
C LYS A 107 -4.89 12.98 12.16
N GLY A 108 -4.50 12.13 11.21
CA GLY A 108 -4.55 10.68 11.30
C GLY A 108 -5.26 10.07 10.10
N ALA A 109 -4.88 8.85 9.75
CA ALA A 109 -5.51 8.09 8.69
C ALA A 109 -5.39 6.59 8.96
N VAL A 110 -6.19 5.80 8.26
CA VAL A 110 -6.04 4.34 8.16
C VAL A 110 -5.62 4.01 6.74
N LEU A 111 -4.52 3.26 6.60
CA LEU A 111 -4.08 2.68 5.35
C LEU A 111 -4.57 1.24 5.27
N ASP A 112 -5.57 1.00 4.43
CA ASP A 112 -6.01 -0.33 4.01
C ASP A 112 -5.21 -0.78 2.79
N VAL A 113 -4.66 -1.99 2.82
CA VAL A 113 -3.94 -2.58 1.68
C VAL A 113 -4.51 -3.95 1.33
N TYR A 114 -4.89 -4.11 0.07
CA TYR A 114 -5.50 -5.32 -0.47
C TYR A 114 -4.49 -6.01 -1.38
N PHE A 115 -4.12 -7.25 -1.06
CA PHE A 115 -3.14 -8.04 -1.80
C PHE A 115 -3.82 -9.08 -2.68
N PHE A 116 -3.54 -9.02 -3.97
CA PHE A 116 -3.98 -9.97 -4.98
C PHE A 116 -2.78 -10.81 -5.41
N GLU A 117 -2.85 -12.12 -5.20
CA GLU A 117 -1.79 -12.99 -5.67
C GLU A 117 -1.80 -13.00 -7.20
N LYS A 118 -0.61 -12.89 -7.78
CA LYS A 118 -0.40 -12.99 -9.21
C LYS A 118 0.37 -14.27 -9.49
N ASP A 119 -0.21 -15.13 -10.30
CA ASP A 119 0.42 -16.38 -10.69
C ASP A 119 1.71 -16.10 -11.49
N GLY A 120 2.82 -16.69 -11.05
CA GLY A 120 4.14 -16.45 -11.63
C GLY A 120 4.32 -17.00 -13.06
N ASN A 121 3.52 -17.99 -13.46
CA ASN A 121 3.67 -18.67 -14.75
C ASN A 121 2.77 -18.04 -15.82
N THR A 122 1.54 -17.71 -15.45
CA THR A 122 0.49 -17.21 -16.34
C THR A 122 0.34 -15.69 -16.27
N GLY A 123 0.85 -15.08 -15.19
CA GLY A 123 0.66 -13.66 -14.92
C GLY A 123 -0.76 -13.26 -14.57
N MET A 124 -1.68 -14.23 -14.42
CA MET A 124 -3.07 -13.98 -14.04
C MET A 124 -3.13 -13.46 -12.61
N LEU A 125 -3.97 -12.45 -12.40
CA LEU A 125 -4.28 -11.92 -11.09
C LEU A 125 -5.51 -12.65 -10.53
N SER A 126 -5.53 -12.91 -9.22
CA SER A 126 -6.74 -13.39 -8.56
C SER A 126 -7.91 -12.42 -8.79
N ALA A 127 -9.13 -12.95 -8.87
CA ALA A 127 -10.33 -12.13 -9.07
C ALA A 127 -10.67 -11.26 -7.83
N GLU A 128 -10.31 -11.74 -6.65
CA GLU A 128 -10.55 -11.11 -5.35
C GLU A 128 -9.23 -10.99 -4.57
N PRO A 129 -9.13 -10.06 -3.61
CA PRO A 129 -7.94 -9.96 -2.77
C PRO A 129 -7.81 -11.21 -1.91
N VAL A 130 -6.60 -11.78 -1.90
CA VAL A 130 -6.28 -12.97 -1.12
C VAL A 130 -6.04 -12.59 0.34
N TYR A 131 -5.45 -11.40 0.57
CA TYR A 131 -5.19 -10.88 1.90
C TYR A 131 -5.53 -9.39 1.98
N HIS A 132 -5.86 -8.94 3.19
CA HIS A 132 -6.07 -7.54 3.51
C HIS A 132 -5.47 -7.23 4.88
N VAL A 133 -4.95 -6.01 5.01
CA VAL A 133 -4.41 -5.49 6.27
C VAL A 133 -4.70 -4.00 6.35
N ALA A 134 -4.90 -3.52 7.57
CA ALA A 134 -5.12 -2.12 7.87
C ALA A 134 -4.09 -1.64 8.89
N TRP A 135 -3.52 -0.46 8.65
CA TRP A 135 -2.60 0.19 9.56
C TRP A 135 -3.08 1.60 9.91
N THR A 136 -3.06 1.94 11.20
CA THR A 136 -3.17 3.34 11.61
C THR A 136 -1.89 4.07 11.23
N VAL A 137 -2.03 5.15 10.47
CA VAL A 137 -0.95 6.04 10.06
C VAL A 137 -0.86 7.18 11.07
N ASP A 138 0.32 7.33 11.67
CA ASP A 138 0.59 8.35 12.68
C ASP A 138 0.36 9.76 12.10
N PRO A 139 -0.30 10.67 12.85
CA PRO A 139 -0.37 12.08 12.51
C PRO A 139 1.03 12.66 12.24
N GLY A 140 1.25 13.19 11.04
CA GLY A 140 2.54 13.71 10.61
C GLY A 140 3.37 12.79 9.71
N ALA A 141 3.08 11.48 9.63
CA ALA A 141 3.79 10.58 8.70
C ALA A 141 3.53 10.92 7.21
N ILE A 142 2.41 11.60 6.93
CA ILE A 142 2.04 12.04 5.57
C ILE A 142 2.65 13.42 5.25
N LEU A 143 3.06 14.19 6.26
CA LEU A 143 3.55 15.57 6.08
C LEU A 143 5.08 15.70 6.14
N GLY A 144 5.80 14.57 6.15
CA GLY A 144 7.26 14.52 6.32
C GLY A 144 8.02 15.55 5.47
#